data_AF-A0A922M6F5-F1
#
_entry.id   AF-A0A922M6F5-F1
#
_cell.length_a   1.000
_cell.length_b   1.000
_cell.length_c   1.000
_cell.angle_alpha   90.00
_cell.angle_beta   90.00
_cell.angle_gamma   90.00
#
_symmetry.space_group_name_H-M   'P 1'
#
loop_
_entity.id
_entity.type
_entity.pdbx_description
1 polymer ?
#
loop_
_entity_poly.entity_id
_entity_poly.type
_entity_poly.pdbx_seq_one_letter_code
_entity_poly.pdbx_strand_id
1 'polypeptide(L)' 'MRSFARYVYVVPSTGPQRDANTAREFILRMFVDLNPDAEKIIYSHFTCATDTENIRFVFAAVKDTILQSNLKEYNLV' A
#
# COMPACT_ATOMS: atom_id res chain seq x y z
N MET A 1 -5.58 -12.93 16.33
CA MET A 1 -6.06 -11.87 15.40
C MET A 1 -7.12 -11.04 16.10
N ARG A 2 -6.72 -9.98 16.82
CA ARG A 2 -7.66 -9.02 17.40
C ARG A 2 -7.25 -7.62 16.94
N SER A 3 -8.21 -6.93 16.34
CA SER A 3 -8.32 -5.47 16.26
C SER A 3 -7.23 -4.73 15.48
N PHE A 4 -7.41 -4.61 14.15
CA PHE A 4 -6.82 -3.54 13.34
C PHE A 4 -7.90 -2.66 12.66
N ALA A 5 -9.14 -2.72 13.15
CA ALA A 5 -10.23 -1.85 12.70
C ALA A 5 -10.62 -0.90 13.84
N ARG A 6 -9.65 -0.17 14.39
CA ARG A 6 -9.99 1.05 15.12
C ARG A 6 -10.31 2.07 14.02
N TYR A 7 -11.58 2.46 13.91
CA TYR A 7 -12.06 3.40 12.90
C TYR A 7 -11.16 4.62 12.82
N VAL A 8 -10.27 4.67 11.82
CA VAL A 8 -9.51 5.87 11.51
C VAL A 8 -10.49 6.79 10.79
N TYR A 9 -11.20 7.62 11.55
CA TYR A 9 -11.99 8.72 10.99
C TYR A 9 -11.03 9.78 10.50
N VAL A 10 -10.61 9.63 9.25
CA VAL A 10 -9.86 10.64 8.53
C VAL A 10 -10.88 11.63 7.97
N VAL A 11 -10.87 12.88 8.44
CA VAL A 11 -11.70 13.96 7.86
C VAL A 11 -11.02 14.41 6.56
N PRO A 12 -11.54 14.07 5.36
CA PRO A 12 -10.99 14.62 4.14
C PRO A 12 -11.47 16.07 4.06
N SER A 13 -10.56 17.03 3.97
CA SER A 13 -10.93 18.44 3.98
C SER A 13 -11.80 18.86 2.79
N THR A 14 -11.96 18.08 1.70
CA THR A 14 -12.69 18.53 0.49
C THR A 14 -13.16 17.43 -0.49
N GLY A 15 -13.05 16.13 -0.20
CA GLY A 15 -13.32 15.05 -1.18
C GLY A 15 -14.80 14.65 -1.35
N PRO A 16 -15.21 14.08 -2.51
CA PRO A 16 -16.55 13.52 -2.71
C PRO A 16 -16.90 12.47 -1.65
N GLN A 17 -18.09 12.60 -1.06
CA GLN A 17 -18.59 11.66 -0.07
C GLN A 17 -19.04 10.34 -0.71
N ARG A 18 -18.90 9.24 0.03
CA ARG A 18 -19.30 7.88 -0.39
C ARG A 18 -18.52 7.35 -1.62
N ASP A 19 -17.33 7.88 -1.86
CA ASP A 19 -16.41 7.40 -2.89
C ASP A 19 -15.25 6.62 -2.25
N ALA A 20 -15.27 5.28 -2.39
CA ALA A 20 -14.25 4.41 -1.84
C ALA A 20 -12.88 4.57 -2.54
N ASN A 21 -12.86 4.94 -3.82
CA ASN A 21 -11.61 5.10 -4.58
C ASN A 21 -10.89 6.38 -4.16
N THR A 22 -11.63 7.48 -4.06
CA THR A 22 -11.07 8.74 -3.54
C THR A 22 -10.58 8.57 -2.10
N ALA A 23 -11.35 7.88 -1.26
CA ALA A 23 -10.98 7.67 0.14
C ALA A 23 -9.70 6.83 0.31
N ARG A 24 -9.57 5.70 -0.41
CA ARG A 24 -8.38 4.84 -0.32
C ARG A 24 -7.12 5.54 -0.85
N GLU A 25 -7.25 6.35 -1.90
CA GLU A 25 -6.14 7.16 -2.45
C GLU A 25 -5.70 8.24 -1.48
N PHE A 26 -6.65 8.90 -0.81
CA PHE A 26 -6.34 9.86 0.25
C PHE A 26 -5.54 9.21 1.39
N ILE A 27 -6.00 8.06 1.88
CA ILE A 27 -5.29 7.32 2.94
C ILE A 27 -3.89 6.91 2.47
N LEU A 28 -3.76 6.39 1.25
CA LEU A 28 -2.45 6.03 0.68
C LEU A 28 -1.51 7.24 0.66
N ARG A 29 -1.97 8.39 0.17
CA ARG A 29 -1.20 9.64 0.14
C ARG A 29 -0.72 10.01 1.54
N MET A 30 -1.59 9.93 2.56
CA MET A 30 -1.19 10.22 3.94
C MET A 30 -0.02 9.35 4.44
N PHE A 31 0.07 8.08 4.03
CA PHE A 31 1.19 7.22 4.41
C PHE A 31 2.45 7.48 3.58
N VAL A 32 2.29 7.75 2.27
CA VAL A 32 3.40 8.03 1.37
C VAL A 32 4.08 9.35 1.73
N ASP A 33 3.31 10.38 2.10
CA ASP A 33 3.81 11.70 2.47
C ASP A 33 4.62 11.70 3.78
N LEU A 34 4.55 10.62 4.58
CA LEU A 34 5.39 10.43 5.77
C LEU A 34 6.79 9.93 5.44
N ASN A 35 7.09 9.61 4.18
CA ASN A 35 8.41 9.15 3.76
C ASN A 35 9.43 10.28 3.80
N PRO A 36 10.46 10.23 4.68
CA PRO A 36 11.48 11.27 4.73
C PRO A 36 12.52 11.15 3.59
N ASP A 37 12.58 9.99 2.94
CA ASP A 37 13.59 9.65 1.93
C ASP A 37 12.94 9.53 0.55
N ALA A 38 13.16 10.54 -0.30
CA ALA A 38 12.61 10.58 -1.65
C ALA A 38 13.22 9.53 -2.59
N GLU A 39 14.40 8.98 -2.30
CA GLU A 39 15.03 7.92 -3.09
C GLU A 39 14.44 6.55 -2.74
N LYS A 40 13.94 6.39 -1.51
CA LYS A 40 13.25 5.17 -1.08
C LYS A 40 11.84 5.09 -1.64
N ILE A 41 11.65 4.20 -2.61
CA ILE A 41 10.34 3.93 -3.22
C ILE A 41 9.43 3.17 -2.24
N ILE A 42 8.20 3.67 -2.04
CA ILE A 42 7.15 2.96 -1.30
C ILE A 42 6.31 2.14 -2.28
N TYR A 43 6.32 0.82 -2.11
CA TYR A 43 5.50 -0.12 -2.89
C TYR A 43 4.20 -0.41 -2.12
N SER A 44 3.06 0.06 -2.62
CA SER A 44 1.76 -0.06 -1.95
C SER A 44 0.74 -0.86 -2.76
N HIS A 45 -0.09 -1.65 -2.09
CA HIS A 45 -1.21 -2.38 -2.69
C HIS A 45 -2.46 -2.25 -1.83
N PHE A 46 -3.63 -2.07 -2.47
CA PHE A 46 -4.92 -2.17 -1.80
C PHE A 46 -5.35 -3.64 -1.76
N THR A 47 -5.57 -4.18 -0.57
CA THR A 47 -5.86 -5.60 -0.37
C THR A 47 -7.19 -5.83 0.34
N CYS A 48 -7.76 -7.00 0.08
CA CYS A 48 -8.77 -7.61 0.93
C CYS A 48 -8.17 -8.90 1.51
N ALA A 49 -7.83 -8.89 2.80
CA ALA A 49 -7.07 -9.98 3.43
C ALA A 49 -7.81 -11.32 3.45
N THR A 50 -9.14 -11.30 3.32
CA THR A 50 -9.99 -12.51 3.29
C THR A 50 -10.27 -13.00 1.87
N ASP A 51 -9.88 -12.25 0.84
CA ASP A 51 -10.01 -12.66 -0.56
C ASP A 51 -8.72 -13.36 -0.99
N THR A 52 -8.81 -14.67 -1.22
CA THR A 52 -7.66 -15.52 -1.58
C THR A 52 -7.07 -15.17 -2.93
N GLU A 53 -7.89 -14.76 -3.91
CA GLU A 53 -7.39 -14.37 -5.22
C GLU A 53 -6.67 -13.02 -5.13
N ASN A 54 -7.25 -12.06 -4.39
CA ASN A 54 -6.60 -10.77 -4.15
C ASN A 54 -5.19 -10.94 -3.53
N ILE A 55 -5.09 -11.75 -2.47
CA ILE A 55 -3.81 -12.00 -1.80
C ILE A 55 -2.83 -12.78 -2.69
N ARG A 56 -3.30 -13.72 -3.52
CA ARG A 56 -2.44 -14.43 -4.46
C ARG A 56 -1.74 -13.49 -5.45
N PHE A 57 -2.48 -12.57 -6.06
CA PHE A 57 -1.90 -11.60 -7.01
C PHE A 57 -0.95 -10.62 -6.32
N VAL A 58 -1.37 -10.06 -5.19
CA VAL A 58 -0.53 -9.09 -4.45
C VAL A 58 0.74 -9.76 -3.93
N PHE A 59 0.66 -10.98 -3.42
CA PHE A 59 1.85 -11.69 -2.93
C PHE A 59 2.84 -12.01 -4.06
N ALA A 60 2.37 -12.35 -5.26
CA ALA A 60 3.24 -12.52 -6.42
C ALA A 60 3.99 -11.21 -6.77
N ALA A 61 3.29 -10.09 -6.83
CA ALA A 61 3.90 -8.78 -7.10
C ALA A 61 4.92 -8.37 -6.02
N VAL A 62 4.61 -8.61 -4.74
CA VAL A 62 5.52 -8.34 -3.63
C VAL A 62 6.78 -9.20 -3.71
N LYS A 63 6.63 -10.50 -3.97
CA LYS A 63 7.76 -11.42 -4.15
C LYS A 63 8.68 -10.94 -5.26
N ASP A 64 8.13 -10.56 -6.42
CA ASP A 64 8.92 -10.12 -7.56
C ASP A 64 9.63 -8.79 -7.25
N THR A 65 8.98 -7.87 -6.55
CA THR A 65 9.58 -6.59 -6.10
C THR A 65 10.76 -6.83 -5.18
N ILE A 66 10.62 -7.70 -4.18
CA ILE A 66 11.69 -8.02 -3.23
C ILE A 66 12.87 -8.68 -3.96
N LEU A 67 12.59 -9.67 -4.82
CA LEU A 67 13.64 -10.36 -5.57
C LEU A 67 14.39 -9.38 -6.48
N GLN A 68 13.69 -8.52 -7.23
CA GLN A 68 14.32 -7.52 -8.09
C GLN A 68 15.14 -6.51 -7.29
N SER A 69 14.66 -6.06 -6.13
CA SER A 69 15.40 -5.15 -5.26
C SER A 69 16.72 -5.78 -4.80
N ASN A 70 16.68 -7.03 -4.34
CA ASN A 70 17.88 -7.74 -3.87
C ASN A 70 18.86 -7.98 -5.02
N LEU A 71 18.37 -8.41 -6.19
CA LEU A 71 19.24 -8.67 -7.34
C LEU A 71 19.98 -7.40 -7.78
N LYS A 72 19.30 -6.25 -7.80
CA LYS A 72 19.93 -4.96 -8.11
C LYS A 72 20.98 -4.55 -7.08
N GLU A 73 20.69 -4.74 -5.79
CA GLU A 73 21.62 -4.39 -4.71
C GLU A 73 22.94 -5.18 -4.78
N TYR A 74 22.86 -6.44 -5.22
CA TYR A 74 24.04 -7.31 -5.40
C TYR A 74 24.62 -7.30 -6.82
N ASN A 75 24.17 -6.40 -7.70
CA ASN A 75 24.60 -6.31 -9.11
C ASN A 75 24.47 -7.62 -9.90
N LEU A 76 23.45 -8.41 -9.57
CA LEU A 76 23.11 -9.65 -10.28
C LEU A 76 22.15 -9.39 -11.44
N VAL A 77 21.64 -8.15 -11.56
CA VAL A 77 20.88 -7.58 -12.68
C VAL A 77 20.98 -6.07 -12.67
#